data_AF-A0A9P1CNH2-F1
#
_entry.id   AF-A0A9P1CNH2-F1
#
_cell.length_a   1.000
_cell.length_b   1.000
_cell.length_c   1.000
_cell.angle_alpha   90.00
_cell.angle_beta   90.00
_cell.angle_gamma   90.00
#
_symmetry.space_group_name_H-M   'P 1'
#
loop_
_entity.id
_entity.type
_entity.pdbx_description
1 polymer ?
#
loop_
_entity_poly.entity_id
_entity_poly.type
_entity_poly.pdbx_seq_one_letter_code
_entity_poly.pdbx_strand_id
1 'polypeptide(L)'
;MADKEFRGNVAASAPTGVGPFHRNAEFTKGCEKFILAVHKDEGLNAMYEGLKDLNPMRQLGGEHPAAHFALIPSLAALKGTIHRKVQEVWGPLGYVNLRQRLCEFCDHEGFVRKADVVEVLRETLGISEDEVGSKPLDVWLSQLTTMKKDELKASTLMISLRPALPQKDKRRVLTAFKLLQGPSGTARLGDWLQRPRATCARIMIRRGDLGMCCNLFKIDVQWPQDVSTSPWLPQWIYVLLVGLVTTLFLAFQIVHLMDFFPKFGWFYFVFLTNWALVLESLTLLLLWVSTIWAYGSAPGEGQKAPLFVRYALSLWYIIQPMSLVVVILYWTVVNQFWDPYAIEFSSLWAHLLNWMVLIVHLFVSNLPWSFKNGIWAFMFSAVYVIWTIIHYFLEIGKGIPCDDYEIEKCPIYNTFDWNKPGQTIGICVGASVALLVVLGLYTGLFRCRDACSGRGRTSTGEKDVEAAAAS
;
A
#
# COMPACT_ATOMS: atom_id res chain seq x y z
N MET A 1 -32.84 43.84 -17.63
CA MET A 1 -34.23 43.36 -17.79
C MET A 1 -34.16 42.11 -18.63
N ALA A 2 -34.26 40.93 -18.00
CA ALA A 2 -34.20 39.65 -18.70
C ALA A 2 -35.61 39.26 -19.13
N ASP A 3 -35.72 38.89 -20.39
CA ASP A 3 -36.96 38.60 -21.10
C ASP A 3 -37.71 37.39 -20.49
N LYS A 4 -39.00 37.59 -20.22
CA LYS A 4 -39.90 36.57 -19.65
C LYS A 4 -40.36 35.54 -20.68
N GLU A 5 -40.12 35.75 -21.98
CA GLU A 5 -40.52 34.80 -23.03
C GLU A 5 -39.53 33.63 -23.21
N PHE A 6 -38.30 33.73 -22.71
CA PHE A 6 -37.29 32.70 -22.96
C PHE A 6 -37.50 31.38 -22.18
N ARG A 7 -38.45 31.34 -21.23
CA ARG A 7 -38.80 30.12 -20.47
C ARG A 7 -39.90 29.28 -21.11
N GLY A 8 -40.58 29.78 -22.15
CA GLY A 8 -41.71 29.09 -22.81
C GLY A 8 -41.34 28.16 -23.96
N ASN A 9 -40.12 28.26 -24.51
CA ASN A 9 -39.77 27.64 -25.80
C ASN A 9 -38.82 26.42 -25.71
N VAL A 10 -38.76 25.73 -24.56
CA VAL A 10 -38.04 24.44 -24.45
C VAL A 10 -39.01 23.28 -24.22
N ALA A 11 -40.17 23.33 -24.88
CA ALA A 11 -41.03 22.18 -25.10
C ALA A 11 -41.00 21.82 -26.59
N ALA A 12 -40.62 20.58 -26.88
CA ALA A 12 -40.61 19.94 -28.20
C ALA A 12 -39.52 20.40 -29.21
N SER A 13 -38.32 19.81 -29.08
CA SER A 13 -37.43 19.59 -30.22
C SER A 13 -37.07 18.11 -30.31
N ALA A 14 -37.85 17.38 -31.10
CA ALA A 14 -37.44 16.20 -31.85
C ALA A 14 -37.76 16.52 -33.33
N PRO A 15 -37.03 16.05 -34.36
CA PRO A 15 -35.79 15.26 -34.42
C PRO A 15 -34.72 15.87 -35.38
N THR A 16 -33.44 15.51 -35.23
CA THR A 16 -32.50 15.10 -36.32
C THR A 16 -31.06 15.13 -35.81
N GLY A 17 -30.42 13.98 -35.74
CA GLY A 17 -29.01 13.84 -35.39
C GLY A 17 -28.58 12.37 -35.47
N VAL A 18 -28.55 11.84 -36.70
CA VAL A 18 -28.04 10.49 -36.99
C VAL A 18 -26.52 10.56 -37.04
N GLY A 19 -25.86 9.97 -36.03
CA GLY A 19 -24.42 9.70 -36.02
C GLY A 19 -24.14 8.21 -36.26
N PRO A 20 -23.01 7.85 -36.91
CA PRO A 20 -22.78 6.53 -37.51
C PRO A 20 -22.47 5.38 -36.53
N PHE A 21 -22.69 5.56 -35.22
CA PHE A 21 -22.64 4.46 -34.25
C PHE A 21 -23.95 4.40 -33.45
N HIS A 22 -24.85 3.53 -33.91
CA HIS A 22 -26.14 3.24 -33.30
C HIS A 22 -26.00 2.54 -31.95
N ARG A 23 -26.43 3.19 -30.86
CA ARG A 23 -27.25 2.63 -29.76
C ARG A 23 -27.67 3.73 -28.78
N ASN A 24 -28.73 4.48 -29.13
CA ASN A 24 -29.53 5.23 -28.15
C ASN A 24 -30.80 4.43 -27.86
N ALA A 25 -30.70 3.43 -26.99
CA ALA A 25 -31.87 2.90 -26.33
C ALA A 25 -32.16 3.84 -25.14
N GLU A 26 -33.06 4.81 -25.29
CA GLU A 26 -33.86 5.40 -24.18
C GLU A 26 -34.72 6.62 -24.61
N PHE A 27 -35.56 6.52 -25.65
CA PHE A 27 -36.56 7.58 -25.94
C PHE A 27 -37.97 7.08 -26.31
N THR A 28 -38.34 5.88 -25.86
CA THR A 28 -39.73 5.40 -25.93
C THR A 28 -40.15 4.87 -24.56
N LYS A 29 -40.33 5.76 -23.59
CA LYS A 29 -40.98 5.45 -22.32
C LYS A 29 -42.43 5.98 -22.41
N GLY A 30 -43.42 5.12 -22.19
CA GLY A 30 -44.85 5.47 -22.32
C GLY A 30 -45.30 6.60 -21.38
N CYS A 31 -46.45 7.22 -21.67
CA CYS A 31 -46.96 8.42 -21.00
C CYS A 31 -47.03 8.30 -19.46
N GLU A 32 -47.27 7.10 -18.92
CA GLU A 32 -47.23 6.82 -17.48
C GLU A 32 -45.84 7.08 -16.87
N LYS A 33 -44.77 6.78 -17.59
CA LYS A 33 -43.39 7.06 -17.16
C LYS A 33 -43.06 8.56 -17.22
N PHE A 34 -43.82 9.34 -17.99
CA PHE A 34 -43.70 10.80 -18.03
C PHE A 34 -44.36 11.46 -16.82
N ILE A 35 -45.55 10.98 -16.40
CA ILE A 35 -46.20 11.44 -15.16
C ILE A 35 -45.34 11.11 -13.93
N LEU A 36 -44.73 9.92 -13.90
CA LEU A 36 -43.71 9.56 -12.90
C LEU A 36 -42.49 10.50 -12.90
N ALA A 37 -42.13 11.07 -14.05
CA ALA A 37 -41.03 12.03 -14.15
C ALA A 37 -41.43 13.42 -13.61
N VAL A 38 -42.67 13.86 -13.86
CA VAL A 38 -43.20 15.14 -13.35
C VAL A 38 -43.33 15.12 -11.83
N HIS A 39 -43.92 14.07 -11.24
CA HIS A 39 -43.95 13.93 -9.78
C HIS A 39 -42.55 13.85 -9.16
N LYS A 40 -41.58 13.28 -9.89
CA LYS A 40 -40.17 13.27 -9.49
C LYS A 40 -39.58 14.68 -9.48
N ASP A 41 -39.85 15.49 -10.50
CA ASP A 41 -39.33 16.85 -10.59
C ASP A 41 -39.97 17.76 -9.53
N GLU A 42 -41.26 17.56 -9.23
CA GLU A 42 -41.96 18.22 -8.12
C GLU A 42 -41.39 17.81 -6.76
N GLY A 43 -41.14 16.50 -6.54
CA GLY A 43 -40.50 16.01 -5.31
C GLY A 43 -39.07 16.52 -5.16
N LEU A 44 -38.29 16.58 -6.25
CA LEU A 44 -36.95 17.16 -6.26
C LEU A 44 -36.98 18.67 -5.98
N ASN A 45 -37.96 19.40 -6.52
CA ASN A 45 -38.13 20.82 -6.24
C ASN A 45 -38.56 21.07 -4.79
N ALA A 46 -39.50 20.30 -4.24
CA ALA A 46 -39.88 20.39 -2.83
C ALA A 46 -38.70 20.09 -1.91
N MET A 47 -37.89 19.08 -2.25
CA MET A 47 -36.64 18.78 -1.54
C MET A 47 -35.65 19.94 -1.67
N TYR A 48 -35.49 20.53 -2.86
CA TYR A 48 -34.58 21.65 -3.10
C TYR A 48 -35.00 22.92 -2.34
N GLU A 49 -36.28 23.28 -2.36
CA GLU A 49 -36.82 24.41 -1.60
C GLU A 49 -36.68 24.19 -0.08
N GLY A 50 -36.99 22.98 0.42
CA GLY A 50 -36.76 22.63 1.83
C GLY A 50 -35.28 22.66 2.24
N LEU A 51 -34.37 22.44 1.28
CA LEU A 51 -32.91 22.48 1.50
C LEU A 51 -32.32 23.89 1.47
N LYS A 52 -33.00 24.88 0.87
CA LYS A 52 -32.49 26.27 0.86
C LYS A 52 -32.31 26.82 2.28
N ASP A 53 -33.20 26.43 3.19
CA ASP A 53 -33.12 26.81 4.62
C ASP A 53 -32.14 25.93 5.43
N LEU A 54 -31.67 24.80 4.87
CA LEU A 54 -30.90 23.75 5.57
C LEU A 54 -29.55 23.43 4.88
N ASN A 55 -29.05 24.37 4.08
CA ASN A 55 -27.80 24.28 3.33
C ASN A 55 -26.53 23.85 4.12
N PRO A 56 -26.41 24.03 5.46
CA PRO A 56 -25.27 23.53 6.24
C PRO A 56 -25.12 22.00 6.27
N MET A 57 -26.17 21.23 5.97
CA MET A 57 -26.13 19.76 6.08
C MET A 57 -25.27 19.06 5.01
N ARG A 58 -24.87 19.75 3.94
CA ARG A 58 -24.15 19.15 2.80
C ARG A 58 -22.64 19.45 2.73
N GLN A 59 -22.16 20.55 3.31
CA GLN A 59 -20.83 21.08 2.94
C GLN A 59 -19.77 21.15 4.03
N LEU A 60 -20.06 20.84 5.30
CA LEU A 60 -19.06 20.96 6.35
C LEU A 60 -18.86 19.61 7.04
N GLY A 61 -17.75 18.96 6.72
CA GLY A 61 -17.25 17.81 7.49
C GLY A 61 -16.83 18.28 8.87
N GLY A 62 -17.74 18.26 9.83
CA GLY A 62 -17.52 18.66 11.21
C GLY A 62 -18.81 18.59 12.02
N GLU A 63 -18.70 18.33 13.32
CA GLU A 63 -19.85 18.21 14.23
C GLU A 63 -20.51 19.57 14.49
N HIS A 64 -19.73 20.66 14.38
CA HIS A 64 -20.17 22.04 14.60
C HIS A 64 -20.14 22.86 13.30
N PRO A 65 -21.27 23.40 12.84
CA PRO A 65 -21.30 24.30 11.69
C PRO A 65 -20.67 25.67 12.04
N ALA A 66 -20.24 26.43 11.03
CA ALA A 66 -19.69 27.78 11.22
C ALA A 66 -20.68 28.71 11.95
N ALA A 67 -20.18 29.75 12.64
CA ALA A 67 -20.91 30.56 13.62
C ALA A 67 -22.30 31.08 13.18
N HIS A 68 -22.50 31.37 11.89
CA HIS A 68 -23.79 31.84 11.34
C HIS A 68 -24.89 30.76 11.29
N PHE A 69 -24.55 29.49 11.50
CA PHE A 69 -25.47 28.35 11.47
C PHE A 69 -25.47 27.55 12.78
N ALA A 70 -24.93 28.11 13.87
CA ALA A 70 -24.79 27.43 15.16
C ALA A 70 -26.14 26.93 15.73
N LEU A 71 -27.26 27.53 15.32
CA LEU A 71 -28.62 27.17 15.77
C LEU A 71 -29.25 26.03 14.96
N ILE A 72 -28.69 25.64 13.80
CA ILE A 72 -29.24 24.57 12.97
C ILE A 72 -28.41 23.31 13.22
N PRO A 73 -28.98 22.23 13.77
CA PRO A 73 -28.24 21.00 14.01
C PRO A 73 -27.72 20.44 12.69
N SER A 74 -26.41 20.16 12.64
CA SER A 74 -25.80 19.52 11.48
C SER A 74 -26.35 18.11 11.29
N LEU A 75 -26.32 17.59 10.06
CA LEU A 75 -26.71 16.20 9.80
C LEU A 75 -25.88 15.21 10.65
N ALA A 76 -24.62 15.54 10.89
CA ALA A 76 -23.74 14.76 11.76
C ALA A 76 -24.23 14.79 13.22
N ALA A 77 -24.64 15.95 13.74
CA ALA A 77 -25.17 16.09 15.09
C ALA A 77 -26.52 15.36 15.27
N LEU A 78 -27.42 15.44 14.27
CA LEU A 78 -28.68 14.68 14.25
C LEU A 78 -28.41 13.17 14.32
N LYS A 79 -27.52 12.67 13.45
CA LYS A 79 -27.14 11.23 13.43
C LYS A 79 -26.42 10.82 14.71
N GLY A 80 -25.57 11.69 15.26
CA GLY A 80 -24.89 11.47 16.54
C GLY A 80 -25.87 11.32 17.70
N THR A 81 -26.92 12.14 17.72
CA THR A 81 -28.00 12.07 18.71
C THR A 81 -28.76 10.74 18.61
N ILE A 82 -29.16 10.34 17.40
CA ILE A 82 -29.81 9.04 17.17
C ILE A 82 -28.88 7.89 17.58
N HIS A 83 -27.59 7.95 17.22
CA HIS A 83 -26.63 6.90 17.58
C HIS A 83 -26.47 6.75 19.10
N ARG A 84 -26.37 7.87 19.82
CA ARG A 84 -26.30 7.90 21.28
C ARG A 84 -27.56 7.30 21.90
N LYS A 85 -28.74 7.64 21.39
CA LYS A 85 -30.03 7.09 21.88
C LYS A 85 -30.18 5.60 21.62
N VAL A 86 -29.76 5.13 20.44
CA VAL A 86 -29.68 3.69 20.13
C VAL A 86 -28.79 2.95 21.13
N GLN A 87 -27.66 3.53 21.50
CA GLN A 87 -26.73 2.95 22.47
C GLN A 87 -27.26 3.03 23.92
N GLU A 88 -27.95 4.11 24.28
CA GLU A 88 -28.55 4.32 25.60
C GLU A 88 -29.68 3.31 25.87
N VAL A 89 -30.62 3.17 24.93
CA VAL A 89 -31.84 2.35 25.10
C VAL A 89 -31.55 0.86 24.91
N TRP A 90 -30.70 0.50 23.95
CA TRP A 90 -30.49 -0.89 23.55
C TRP A 90 -29.05 -1.40 23.71
N GLY A 91 -28.13 -0.57 24.19
CA GLY A 91 -26.77 -0.98 24.50
C GLY A 91 -25.95 -1.42 23.27
N PRO A 92 -25.02 -2.38 23.44
CA PRO A 92 -24.10 -2.82 22.39
C PRO A 92 -24.77 -3.43 21.15
N LEU A 93 -26.00 -3.94 21.28
CA LEU A 93 -26.78 -4.53 20.18
C LEU A 93 -27.76 -3.54 19.56
N GLY A 94 -27.67 -2.26 19.89
CA GLY A 94 -28.69 -1.28 19.51
C GLY A 94 -28.97 -1.20 18.02
N TYR A 95 -27.96 -1.28 17.15
CA TYR A 95 -28.21 -1.29 15.70
C TYR A 95 -28.87 -2.57 15.19
N VAL A 96 -28.68 -3.71 15.87
CA VAL A 96 -29.37 -4.96 15.53
C VAL A 96 -30.84 -4.84 15.89
N ASN A 97 -31.13 -4.34 17.10
CA ASN A 97 -32.50 -4.09 17.57
C ASN A 97 -33.21 -3.03 16.72
N LEU A 98 -32.52 -1.94 16.35
CA LEU A 98 -33.05 -0.93 15.44
C LEU A 98 -33.48 -1.55 14.12
N ARG A 99 -32.61 -2.37 13.53
CA ARG A 99 -32.90 -3.03 12.25
C ARG A 99 -34.07 -4.00 12.39
N GLN A 100 -34.13 -4.76 13.48
CA GLN A 100 -35.23 -5.69 13.72
C GLN A 100 -36.57 -4.93 13.85
N ARG A 101 -36.61 -3.85 14.63
CA ARG A 101 -37.80 -3.00 14.76
C ARG A 101 -38.23 -2.41 13.42
N LEU A 102 -37.30 -1.87 12.65
CA LEU A 102 -37.62 -1.36 11.32
C LEU A 102 -38.16 -2.46 10.39
N CYS A 103 -37.67 -3.70 10.50
CA CYS A 103 -38.16 -4.83 9.72
C CYS A 103 -39.60 -5.24 10.09
N GLU A 104 -40.07 -4.95 11.31
CA GLU A 104 -41.47 -5.19 11.72
C GLU A 104 -42.45 -4.30 10.94
N PHE A 105 -41.98 -3.14 10.46
CA PHE A 105 -42.75 -2.20 9.62
C PHE A 105 -42.39 -2.30 8.12
N CYS A 106 -41.49 -3.20 7.74
CA CYS A 106 -41.08 -3.33 6.34
C CYS A 106 -42.08 -4.15 5.52
N ASP A 107 -42.25 -3.76 4.25
CA ASP A 107 -42.83 -4.65 3.25
C ASP A 107 -41.89 -5.83 2.91
N HIS A 108 -42.37 -6.76 2.08
CA HIS A 108 -41.59 -7.93 1.63
C HIS A 108 -40.30 -7.58 0.87
N GLU A 109 -40.14 -6.34 0.38
CA GLU A 109 -38.94 -5.85 -0.31
C GLU A 109 -38.00 -5.06 0.63
N GLY A 110 -38.39 -4.84 1.89
CA GLY A 110 -37.63 -4.11 2.90
C GLY A 110 -37.80 -2.59 2.87
N PHE A 111 -38.89 -2.09 2.30
CA PHE A 111 -39.28 -0.67 2.35
C PHE A 111 -40.13 -0.37 3.57
N VAL A 112 -39.89 0.79 4.18
CA VAL A 112 -40.62 1.28 5.36
C VAL A 112 -41.08 2.71 5.09
N ARG A 113 -42.30 3.04 5.51
CA ARG A 113 -42.85 4.39 5.35
C ARG A 113 -42.15 5.35 6.30
N LYS A 114 -42.02 6.61 5.88
CA LYS A 114 -41.36 7.65 6.68
C LYS A 114 -42.01 7.81 8.07
N ALA A 115 -43.34 7.76 8.15
CA ALA A 115 -44.09 7.86 9.41
C ALA A 115 -43.71 6.75 10.39
N ASP A 116 -43.61 5.50 9.92
CA ASP A 116 -43.25 4.35 10.77
C ASP A 116 -41.79 4.47 11.27
N VAL A 117 -40.88 5.03 10.47
CA VAL A 117 -39.51 5.33 10.95
C VAL A 117 -39.52 6.40 12.03
N VAL A 118 -40.33 7.44 11.88
CA VAL A 118 -40.48 8.49 12.91
C VAL A 118 -41.06 7.89 14.18
N GLU A 119 -42.07 7.04 14.09
CA GLU A 119 -42.65 6.31 15.24
C GLU A 119 -41.58 5.49 15.98
N VAL A 120 -40.78 4.68 15.28
CA VAL A 120 -39.68 3.92 15.90
C VAL A 120 -38.67 4.83 16.61
N LEU A 121 -38.30 5.97 15.99
CA LEU A 121 -37.35 6.91 16.57
C LEU A 121 -37.94 7.69 17.76
N ARG A 122 -39.21 8.07 17.71
CA ARG A 122 -39.87 8.87 18.75
C ARG A 122 -40.32 8.01 19.91
N GLU A 123 -41.08 6.96 19.63
CA GLU A 123 -41.76 6.16 20.64
C GLU A 123 -40.86 5.05 21.18
N THR A 124 -40.10 4.37 20.32
CA THR A 124 -39.28 3.22 20.77
C THR A 124 -37.91 3.66 21.29
N LEU A 125 -37.26 4.63 20.62
CA LEU A 125 -35.98 5.18 21.08
C LEU A 125 -36.11 6.36 22.04
N GLY A 126 -37.31 6.92 22.21
CA GLY A 126 -37.55 8.04 23.11
C GLY A 126 -36.86 9.34 22.70
N ILE A 127 -36.65 9.58 21.40
CA ILE A 127 -36.01 10.82 20.92
C ILE A 127 -37.02 11.97 20.98
N SER A 128 -36.77 12.96 21.84
CA SER A 128 -37.70 14.08 22.01
C SER A 128 -37.64 15.10 20.87
N GLU A 129 -38.69 15.90 20.70
CA GLU A 129 -38.74 16.97 19.71
C GLU A 129 -37.63 18.01 19.93
N ASP A 130 -37.22 18.23 21.18
CA ASP A 130 -36.13 19.14 21.55
C ASP A 130 -34.75 18.62 21.15
N GLU A 131 -34.54 17.30 21.21
CA GLU A 131 -33.26 16.68 20.84
C GLU A 131 -33.05 16.65 19.32
N VAL A 132 -34.11 16.31 18.60
CA VAL A 132 -34.12 16.30 17.13
C VAL A 132 -35.46 16.86 16.70
N GLY A 133 -35.48 18.05 16.10
CA GLY A 133 -36.73 18.63 15.60
C GLY A 133 -37.32 17.83 14.43
N SER A 134 -38.66 17.85 14.31
CA SER A 134 -39.41 17.15 13.27
C SER A 134 -39.04 17.61 11.86
N LYS A 135 -38.81 18.91 11.65
CA LYS A 135 -38.42 19.45 10.34
C LYS A 135 -37.04 18.93 9.88
N PRO A 136 -35.95 19.01 10.67
CA PRO A 136 -34.68 18.37 10.32
C PRO A 136 -34.76 16.86 10.11
N LEU A 137 -35.54 16.15 10.95
CA LEU A 137 -35.73 14.71 10.83
C LEU A 137 -36.44 14.34 9.52
N ASP A 138 -37.52 15.05 9.20
CA ASP A 138 -38.30 14.87 7.98
C ASP A 138 -37.48 15.11 6.72
N VAL A 139 -36.69 16.18 6.70
CA VAL A 139 -35.81 16.50 5.57
C VAL A 139 -34.75 15.42 5.38
N TRP A 140 -34.13 14.94 6.47
CA TRP A 140 -33.15 13.84 6.37
C TRP A 140 -33.79 12.55 5.87
N LEU A 141 -34.96 12.15 6.39
CA LEU A 141 -35.65 10.94 5.95
C LEU A 141 -36.12 11.06 4.49
N SER A 142 -36.59 12.23 4.07
CA SER A 142 -37.00 12.50 2.69
C SER A 142 -35.82 12.45 1.70
N GLN A 143 -34.58 12.65 2.16
CA GLN A 143 -33.39 12.39 1.31
C GLN A 143 -33.11 10.90 1.11
N LEU A 144 -33.70 10.02 1.93
CA LEU A 144 -33.51 8.57 1.87
C LEU A 144 -34.69 7.85 1.20
N THR A 145 -35.84 8.53 1.02
CA THR A 145 -37.01 7.97 0.33
C THR A 145 -36.71 7.75 -1.14
N THR A 146 -37.24 6.66 -1.66
CA THR A 146 -37.11 6.31 -3.07
C THR A 146 -38.29 6.88 -3.84
N MET A 147 -38.02 7.48 -5.00
CA MET A 147 -39.06 8.11 -5.81
C MET A 147 -40.09 7.11 -6.37
N LYS A 148 -39.83 5.80 -6.30
CA LYS A 148 -40.74 4.77 -6.83
C LYS A 148 -41.89 4.45 -5.88
N LYS A 149 -41.67 4.56 -4.56
CA LYS A 149 -42.63 4.09 -3.54
C LYS A 149 -42.98 5.15 -2.49
N ASP A 150 -42.34 6.32 -2.49
CA ASP A 150 -42.38 7.29 -1.38
C ASP A 150 -42.01 6.67 -0.01
N GLU A 151 -41.25 5.59 -0.07
CA GLU A 151 -40.77 4.82 1.07
C GLU A 151 -39.25 4.73 1.00
N LEU A 152 -38.62 4.58 2.17
CA LEU A 152 -37.19 4.42 2.28
C LEU A 152 -36.84 2.97 2.60
N LYS A 153 -35.74 2.47 2.03
CA LYS A 153 -35.29 1.10 2.32
C LYS A 153 -34.62 1.07 3.69
N ALA A 154 -35.02 0.14 4.57
CA ALA A 154 -34.43 0.05 5.91
C ALA A 154 -32.90 -0.10 5.88
N SER A 155 -32.35 -0.81 4.89
CA SER A 155 -30.90 -0.91 4.70
C SER A 155 -30.23 0.42 4.36
N THR A 156 -30.88 1.29 3.59
CA THR A 156 -30.39 2.63 3.25
C THR A 156 -30.36 3.53 4.49
N LEU A 157 -31.39 3.46 5.33
CA LEU A 157 -31.40 4.15 6.63
C LEU A 157 -30.24 3.69 7.51
N MET A 158 -30.04 2.38 7.63
CA MET A 158 -28.94 1.80 8.42
C MET A 158 -27.55 2.20 7.88
N ILE A 159 -27.39 2.33 6.57
CA ILE A 159 -26.15 2.83 5.95
C ILE A 159 -25.96 4.32 6.25
N SER A 160 -27.02 5.11 6.16
CA SER A 160 -27.03 6.54 6.45
C SER A 160 -26.67 6.83 7.91
N LEU A 161 -27.15 6.00 8.84
CA LEU A 161 -26.86 6.08 10.27
C LEU A 161 -25.46 5.61 10.65
N ARG A 162 -24.67 5.04 9.72
CA ARG A 162 -23.30 4.65 10.03
C ARG A 162 -22.56 5.89 10.53
N PRO A 163 -21.96 5.84 11.73
CA PRO A 163 -21.15 6.95 12.20
C PRO A 163 -20.11 7.24 11.14
N ALA A 164 -19.84 8.53 10.91
CA ALA A 164 -18.74 8.95 10.06
C ALA A 164 -17.45 8.51 10.75
N LEU A 165 -17.05 7.26 10.50
CA LEU A 165 -15.81 6.74 11.04
C LEU A 165 -14.68 7.53 10.40
N PRO A 166 -13.76 8.09 11.21
CA PRO A 166 -12.49 8.53 10.68
C PRO A 166 -11.92 7.42 9.78
N GLN A 167 -11.34 7.76 8.63
CA GLN A 167 -10.82 6.78 7.66
C GLN A 167 -9.90 5.72 8.32
N LYS A 168 -9.23 6.11 9.41
CA LYS A 168 -8.43 5.22 10.27
C LYS A 168 -9.25 4.12 10.94
N ASP A 169 -10.38 4.46 11.54
CA ASP A 169 -11.25 3.49 12.21
C ASP A 169 -11.97 2.60 11.20
N LYS A 170 -12.33 3.14 10.04
CA LYS A 170 -12.80 2.34 8.89
C LYS A 170 -11.80 1.26 8.51
N ARG A 171 -10.49 1.58 8.44
CA ARG A 171 -9.44 0.58 8.16
C ARG A 171 -9.32 -0.45 9.28
N ARG A 172 -9.43 -0.06 10.55
CA ARG A 172 -9.38 -1.00 11.68
C ARG A 172 -10.55 -1.97 11.67
N VAL A 173 -11.75 -1.47 11.44
CA VAL A 173 -12.95 -2.32 11.29
C VAL A 173 -12.77 -3.28 10.11
N LEU A 174 -12.23 -2.81 8.98
CA LEU A 174 -11.95 -3.69 7.83
C LEU A 174 -10.85 -4.72 8.14
N THR A 175 -9.81 -4.37 8.90
CA THR A 175 -8.78 -5.32 9.33
C THR A 175 -9.36 -6.35 10.29
N ALA A 176 -10.14 -5.93 11.28
CA ALA A 176 -10.84 -6.86 12.18
C ALA A 176 -11.78 -7.78 11.40
N PHE A 177 -12.49 -7.23 10.40
CA PHE A 177 -13.34 -8.02 9.51
C PHE A 177 -12.54 -9.02 8.66
N LYS A 178 -11.37 -8.63 8.15
CA LYS A 178 -10.44 -9.55 7.46
C LYS A 178 -9.89 -10.64 8.37
N LEU A 179 -9.71 -10.35 9.66
CA LEU A 179 -9.30 -11.36 10.64
C LEU A 179 -10.45 -12.30 11.03
N LEU A 180 -11.71 -11.89 10.80
CA LEU A 180 -12.88 -12.76 10.91
C LEU A 180 -13.11 -13.60 9.66
N GLN A 181 -12.55 -13.20 8.52
CA GLN A 181 -12.54 -14.03 7.32
C GLN A 181 -11.53 -15.15 7.56
N GLY A 182 -12.02 -16.39 7.68
CA GLY A 182 -11.16 -17.57 7.75
C GLY A 182 -10.33 -17.74 6.47
N PRO A 183 -9.53 -18.82 6.36
CA PRO A 183 -8.68 -19.09 5.19
C PRO A 183 -9.43 -19.06 3.84
N SER A 184 -10.74 -19.30 3.86
CA SER A 184 -11.63 -19.26 2.69
C SER A 184 -12.06 -17.84 2.25
N GLY A 185 -11.68 -16.79 2.98
CA GLY A 185 -12.10 -15.41 2.70
C GLY A 185 -13.56 -15.10 3.07
N THR A 186 -14.28 -16.05 3.66
CA THR A 186 -15.67 -15.91 4.09
C THR A 186 -15.75 -15.85 5.62
N ALA A 187 -16.45 -14.86 6.17
CA ALA A 187 -16.80 -14.79 7.60
C ALA A 187 -18.27 -15.17 7.76
N ARG A 188 -18.61 -16.08 8.68
CA ARG A 188 -20.02 -16.39 8.95
C ARG A 188 -20.62 -15.26 9.80
N LEU A 189 -21.87 -14.94 9.52
CA LEU A 189 -22.62 -13.95 10.27
C LEU A 189 -22.82 -14.46 11.71
N GLY A 190 -21.98 -14.01 12.64
CA GLY A 190 -22.02 -14.46 14.05
C GLY A 190 -20.65 -14.79 14.64
N ASP A 191 -19.62 -15.00 13.81
CA ASP A 191 -18.25 -15.34 14.28
C ASP A 191 -17.64 -14.24 15.18
N TRP A 192 -18.11 -13.00 15.03
CA TRP A 192 -17.72 -11.87 15.87
C TRP A 192 -18.33 -11.91 17.28
N LEU A 193 -19.47 -12.60 17.47
CA LEU A 193 -20.16 -12.71 18.77
C LEU A 193 -19.46 -13.70 19.71
N GLN A 194 -18.71 -14.66 19.18
CA GLN A 194 -18.02 -15.68 19.96
C GLN A 194 -16.69 -15.18 20.57
N ARG A 195 -16.17 -14.02 20.14
CA ARG A 195 -14.92 -13.48 20.71
C ARG A 195 -15.20 -12.75 22.04
N PRO A 196 -14.36 -12.95 23.08
CA PRO A 196 -14.52 -12.30 24.38
C PRO A 196 -14.68 -10.78 24.25
N ARG A 197 -15.69 -10.21 24.93
CA ARG A 197 -16.10 -8.79 24.88
C ARG A 197 -14.92 -7.81 25.07
N ALA A 198 -13.88 -8.20 25.79
CA ALA A 198 -12.68 -7.40 26.03
C ALA A 198 -11.85 -7.12 24.75
N THR A 199 -11.86 -8.01 23.77
CA THR A 199 -11.03 -7.89 22.55
C THR A 199 -11.66 -6.94 21.54
N CYS A 200 -12.99 -6.96 21.38
CA CYS A 200 -13.69 -5.99 20.52
C CYS A 200 -13.70 -4.58 21.12
N ALA A 201 -13.84 -4.45 22.45
CA ALA A 201 -13.76 -3.14 23.11
C ALA A 201 -12.34 -2.53 23.04
N ARG A 202 -11.28 -3.34 23.12
CA ARG A 202 -9.89 -2.88 22.93
C ARG A 202 -9.58 -2.40 21.51
N ILE A 203 -10.25 -2.92 20.49
CA ILE A 203 -10.03 -2.49 19.10
C ILE A 203 -10.57 -1.07 18.84
N MET A 204 -11.61 -0.64 19.57
CA MET A 204 -12.18 0.70 19.44
C MET A 204 -11.43 1.78 20.26
N ILE A 205 -10.73 1.42 21.33
CA ILE A 205 -10.07 2.38 22.23
C ILE A 205 -8.54 2.25 22.15
N ARG A 206 -7.96 2.62 21.00
CA ARG A 206 -6.54 3.02 20.94
C ARG A 206 -6.38 4.19 19.97
N ARG A 207 -6.67 5.39 20.48
CA ARG A 207 -6.32 6.68 19.85
C ARG A 207 -4.78 6.84 19.91
N GLY A 208 -4.18 7.42 18.85
CA GLY A 208 -2.72 7.48 18.59
C GLY A 208 -2.21 6.17 17.96
N ASP A 209 -1.55 6.08 16.81
CA ASP A 209 -0.67 7.00 16.10
C ASP A 209 -1.04 7.13 14.61
N LEU A 210 -0.54 8.21 14.01
CA LEU A 210 -0.82 8.70 12.66
C LEU A 210 -0.05 7.95 11.54
N GLY A 211 -0.65 7.98 10.34
CA GLY A 211 0.05 8.14 9.06
C GLY A 211 0.56 6.88 8.35
N MET A 212 -0.07 6.49 7.23
CA MET A 212 0.62 5.87 6.07
C MET A 212 -0.36 5.58 4.91
N CYS A 213 -0.12 6.25 3.78
CA CYS A 213 -0.57 5.89 2.45
C CYS A 213 0.68 5.88 1.57
N CYS A 214 1.51 4.84 1.70
CA CYS A 214 2.58 4.39 0.77
C CYS A 214 3.34 3.23 1.45
N ASN A 215 2.68 2.09 1.66
CA ASN A 215 3.31 0.92 2.31
C ASN A 215 4.24 0.12 1.39
N LEU A 216 4.42 0.51 0.12
CA LEU A 216 5.33 -0.19 -0.80
C LEU A 216 6.79 -0.17 -0.31
N PHE A 217 7.15 0.81 0.54
CA PHE A 217 8.48 0.97 1.13
C PHE A 217 8.56 0.52 2.60
N LYS A 218 7.51 -0.14 3.12
CA LYS A 218 7.50 -0.61 4.49
C LYS A 218 8.13 -1.99 4.57
N ILE A 219 9.42 -2.02 4.89
CA ILE A 219 10.10 -3.25 5.32
C ILE A 219 9.68 -3.49 6.77
N ASP A 220 8.68 -4.34 6.96
CA ASP A 220 8.25 -4.80 8.29
C ASP A 220 9.30 -5.79 8.80
N VAL A 221 10.07 -5.36 9.80
CA VAL A 221 11.18 -6.13 10.37
C VAL A 221 11.24 -5.91 11.88
N GLN A 222 11.47 -6.98 12.62
CA GLN A 222 11.70 -6.94 14.06
C GLN A 222 13.21 -6.81 14.32
N TRP A 223 13.63 -5.65 14.79
CA TRP A 223 15.01 -5.42 15.19
C TRP A 223 15.14 -5.56 16.72
N PRO A 224 16.19 -6.23 17.24
CA PRO A 224 17.36 -6.75 16.52
C PRO A 224 17.20 -8.15 15.89
N GLN A 225 16.15 -8.90 16.23
CA GLN A 225 16.03 -10.34 15.97
C GLN A 225 16.21 -10.73 14.50
N ASP A 226 15.61 -9.98 13.56
CA ASP A 226 15.64 -10.34 12.14
C ASP A 226 16.90 -9.90 11.41
N VAL A 227 17.62 -8.88 11.90
CA VAL A 227 18.69 -8.23 11.12
C VAL A 227 20.06 -8.46 11.71
N SER A 228 20.13 -8.44 13.04
CA SER A 228 21.38 -8.30 13.76
C SER A 228 21.74 -9.54 14.56
N THR A 229 21.15 -10.69 14.22
CA THR A 229 21.43 -11.98 14.85
C THR A 229 21.77 -13.05 13.81
N SER A 230 22.26 -14.19 14.30
CA SER A 230 22.50 -15.40 13.51
C SER A 230 21.70 -16.57 14.08
N PRO A 231 21.19 -17.49 13.26
CA PRO A 231 20.60 -18.73 13.75
C PRO A 231 21.66 -19.77 14.14
N TRP A 232 22.92 -19.58 13.72
CA TRP A 232 24.00 -20.56 13.88
C TRP A 232 25.04 -20.16 14.92
N LEU A 233 25.16 -18.86 15.19
CA LEU A 233 26.25 -18.32 16.00
C LEU A 233 25.70 -17.58 17.22
N PRO A 234 26.36 -17.73 18.39
CA PRO A 234 26.17 -16.81 19.51
C PRO A 234 26.38 -15.36 19.07
N GLN A 235 25.61 -14.43 19.66
CA GLN A 235 25.58 -13.03 19.23
C GLN A 235 26.97 -12.38 19.16
N TRP A 236 27.85 -12.62 20.15
CA TRP A 236 29.19 -12.04 20.16
C TRP A 236 30.09 -12.58 19.04
N ILE A 237 29.99 -13.88 18.71
CA ILE A 237 30.70 -14.49 17.58
C ILE A 237 30.20 -13.89 16.27
N TYR A 238 28.88 -13.70 16.15
CA TYR A 238 28.29 -13.09 14.97
C TYR A 238 28.78 -11.65 14.75
N VAL A 239 28.84 -10.82 15.80
CA VAL A 239 29.39 -9.46 15.72
C VAL A 239 30.85 -9.47 15.24
N LEU A 240 31.68 -10.37 15.78
CA LEU A 240 33.09 -10.50 15.37
C LEU A 240 33.21 -10.95 13.91
N LEU A 241 32.42 -11.94 13.49
CA LEU A 241 32.43 -12.44 12.12
C LEU A 241 32.01 -11.35 11.12
N VAL A 242 30.87 -10.67 11.37
CA VAL A 242 30.39 -9.59 10.49
C VAL A 242 31.41 -8.45 10.44
N GLY A 243 32.03 -8.12 11.57
CA GLY A 243 33.09 -7.12 11.62
C GLY A 243 34.34 -7.49 10.84
N LEU A 244 34.81 -8.74 10.98
CA LEU A 244 35.96 -9.25 10.22
C LEU A 244 35.67 -9.23 8.71
N VAL A 245 34.52 -9.78 8.29
CA VAL A 245 34.11 -9.83 6.89
C VAL A 245 34.00 -8.42 6.31
N THR A 246 33.34 -7.50 7.02
CA THR A 246 33.20 -6.10 6.59
C THR A 246 34.56 -5.41 6.47
N THR A 247 35.45 -5.61 7.45
CA THR A 247 36.79 -5.00 7.44
C THR A 247 37.62 -5.52 6.27
N LEU A 248 37.64 -6.84 6.04
CA LEU A 248 38.35 -7.44 4.91
C LEU A 248 37.78 -6.95 3.57
N PHE A 249 36.45 -6.89 3.45
CA PHE A 249 35.79 -6.38 2.26
C PHE A 249 36.20 -4.94 1.95
N LEU A 250 36.12 -4.06 2.95
CA LEU A 250 36.51 -2.66 2.80
C LEU A 250 38.00 -2.52 2.47
N ALA A 251 38.88 -3.35 3.05
CA ALA A 251 40.30 -3.34 2.72
C ALA A 251 40.54 -3.71 1.24
N PHE A 252 39.94 -4.79 0.75
CA PHE A 252 40.04 -5.16 -0.66
C PHE A 252 39.40 -4.11 -1.57
N GLN A 253 38.31 -3.48 -1.16
CA GLN A 253 37.69 -2.41 -1.92
C GLN A 253 38.56 -1.15 -2.00
N ILE A 254 39.28 -0.81 -0.94
CA ILE A 254 40.26 0.29 -0.94
C ILE A 254 41.41 -0.04 -1.88
N VAL A 255 41.95 -1.26 -1.84
CA VAL A 255 43.01 -1.69 -2.76
C VAL A 255 42.52 -1.62 -4.21
N HIS A 256 41.32 -2.13 -4.49
CA HIS A 256 40.70 -2.03 -5.82
C HIS A 256 40.54 -0.56 -6.26
N LEU A 257 40.10 0.32 -5.36
CA LEU A 257 39.99 1.75 -5.68
C LEU A 257 41.38 2.38 -5.93
N MET A 258 42.40 2.03 -5.15
CA MET A 258 43.77 2.52 -5.34
C MET A 258 44.37 2.07 -6.67
N ASP A 259 44.03 0.89 -7.16
CA ASP A 259 44.54 0.37 -8.44
C ASP A 259 43.84 0.98 -9.66
N PHE A 260 42.53 1.26 -9.56
CA PHE A 260 41.71 1.68 -10.70
C PHE A 260 41.45 3.18 -10.75
N PHE A 261 41.36 3.88 -9.61
CA PHE A 261 41.10 5.31 -9.59
C PHE A 261 42.20 6.13 -10.29
N PRO A 262 43.51 5.82 -10.16
CA PRO A 262 44.53 6.53 -10.93
C PRO A 262 44.43 6.33 -12.45
N LYS A 263 43.85 5.21 -12.90
CA LYS A 263 43.70 4.88 -14.32
C LYS A 263 42.48 5.55 -14.94
N PHE A 264 41.35 5.55 -14.21
CA PHE A 264 40.05 6.00 -14.72
C PHE A 264 39.62 7.37 -14.16
N GLY A 265 40.23 7.85 -13.08
CA GLY A 265 39.78 9.03 -12.35
C GLY A 265 38.30 8.93 -11.96
N TRP A 266 37.56 10.02 -12.17
CA TRP A 266 36.11 10.06 -11.92
C TRP A 266 35.31 9.11 -12.82
N PHE A 267 35.83 8.69 -13.97
CA PHE A 267 35.18 7.69 -14.82
C PHE A 267 35.06 6.32 -14.16
N TYR A 268 35.78 6.08 -13.06
CA TYR A 268 35.55 4.90 -12.22
C TYR A 268 34.06 4.75 -11.86
N PHE A 269 33.36 5.85 -11.58
CA PHE A 269 31.95 5.82 -11.20
C PHE A 269 30.98 5.78 -12.39
N VAL A 270 31.41 5.46 -13.62
CA VAL A 270 30.46 5.21 -14.72
C VAL A 270 30.03 3.75 -14.81
N PHE A 271 30.83 2.84 -14.25
CA PHE A 271 30.64 1.39 -14.36
C PHE A 271 29.67 0.84 -13.30
N LEU A 272 28.77 -0.05 -13.73
CA LEU A 272 27.77 -0.72 -12.88
C LEU A 272 28.43 -1.51 -11.74
N THR A 273 29.51 -2.25 -12.05
CA THR A 273 30.27 -3.01 -11.07
C THR A 273 30.75 -2.12 -9.93
N ASN A 274 31.23 -0.92 -10.25
CA ASN A 274 31.75 0.01 -9.26
C ASN A 274 30.61 0.63 -8.41
N TRP A 275 29.45 0.90 -8.99
CA TRP A 275 28.25 1.28 -8.22
C TRP A 275 27.83 0.18 -7.25
N ALA A 276 27.82 -1.07 -7.71
CA ALA A 276 27.50 -2.22 -6.87
C ALA A 276 28.49 -2.35 -5.71
N LEU A 277 29.80 -2.33 -5.96
CA LEU A 277 30.83 -2.43 -4.92
C LEU A 277 30.75 -1.33 -3.86
N VAL A 278 30.40 -0.10 -4.25
CA VAL A 278 30.19 1.02 -3.30
C VAL A 278 28.95 0.78 -2.44
N LEU A 279 27.83 0.38 -3.05
CA LEU A 279 26.61 0.06 -2.31
C LEU A 279 26.78 -1.16 -1.41
N GLU A 280 27.55 -2.15 -1.83
CA GLU A 280 27.90 -3.32 -1.04
C GLU A 280 28.72 -2.94 0.19
N SER A 281 29.76 -2.12 -0.01
CA SER A 281 30.58 -1.57 1.07
C SER A 281 29.73 -0.86 2.12
N LEU A 282 28.80 0.01 1.66
CA LEU A 282 27.87 0.71 2.54
C LEU A 282 26.91 -0.24 3.26
N THR A 283 26.41 -1.27 2.55
CA THR A 283 25.50 -2.26 3.11
C THR A 283 26.16 -3.04 4.25
N LEU A 284 27.36 -3.59 4.01
CA LEU A 284 28.11 -4.35 5.01
C LEU A 284 28.47 -3.49 6.22
N LEU A 285 28.89 -2.24 6.00
CA LEU A 285 29.17 -1.30 7.08
C LEU A 285 27.93 -1.03 7.95
N LEU A 286 26.78 -0.73 7.33
CA LEU A 286 25.54 -0.46 8.07
C LEU A 286 25.03 -1.71 8.82
N LEU A 287 25.18 -2.90 8.21
CA LEU A 287 24.86 -4.16 8.87
C LEU A 287 25.77 -4.42 10.07
N TRP A 288 27.08 -4.18 9.94
CA TRP A 288 28.02 -4.31 11.05
C TRP A 288 27.68 -3.35 12.20
N VAL A 289 27.46 -2.06 11.90
CA VAL A 289 27.01 -1.06 12.89
C VAL A 289 25.72 -1.51 13.57
N SER A 290 24.76 -2.05 12.82
CA SER A 290 23.52 -2.60 13.38
C SER A 290 23.78 -3.76 14.34
N THR A 291 24.73 -4.66 14.03
CA THR A 291 25.07 -5.78 14.92
C THR A 291 25.76 -5.33 16.21
N ILE A 292 26.67 -4.35 16.16
CA ILE A 292 27.31 -3.77 17.34
C ILE A 292 26.25 -3.13 18.24
N TRP A 293 25.37 -2.32 17.66
CA TRP A 293 24.33 -1.63 18.42
C TRP A 293 23.34 -2.63 19.05
N ALA A 294 22.94 -3.66 18.31
CA ALA A 294 22.10 -4.73 18.84
C ALA A 294 22.76 -5.46 20.02
N TYR A 295 24.09 -5.66 19.99
CA TYR A 295 24.82 -6.31 21.07
C TYR A 295 24.90 -5.46 22.35
N GLY A 296 25.06 -4.15 22.21
CA GLY A 296 25.12 -3.21 23.34
C GLY A 296 23.76 -2.79 23.92
N SER A 297 22.67 -3.07 23.20
CA SER A 297 21.32 -2.70 23.63
C SER A 297 20.65 -3.86 24.34
N ALA A 298 20.03 -3.62 25.51
CA ALA A 298 19.17 -4.61 26.13
C ALA A 298 18.03 -4.98 25.16
N PRO A 299 17.70 -6.28 24.98
CA PRO A 299 16.65 -6.70 24.07
C PRO A 299 15.29 -6.17 24.56
N GLY A 300 14.88 -5.02 24.02
CA GLY A 300 13.52 -4.53 24.18
C GLY A 300 12.62 -5.26 23.19
N GLU A 301 11.63 -6.00 23.69
CA GLU A 301 10.64 -6.66 22.84
C GLU A 301 9.92 -5.62 21.95
N GLY A 302 9.93 -5.87 20.63
CA GLY A 302 9.09 -5.12 19.68
C GLY A 302 9.56 -3.71 19.33
N GLN A 303 10.83 -3.37 19.50
CA GLN A 303 11.34 -2.09 19.01
C GLN A 303 11.26 -1.99 17.48
N LYS A 304 10.74 -0.87 16.99
CA LYS A 304 10.76 -0.56 15.56
C LYS A 304 12.23 -0.42 15.12
N ALA A 305 12.57 -1.03 13.99
CA ALA A 305 13.91 -0.91 13.43
C ALA A 305 14.31 0.57 13.22
N PRO A 306 15.48 0.99 13.72
CA PRO A 306 16.02 2.31 13.44
C PRO A 306 16.11 2.61 11.95
N LEU A 307 16.10 3.89 11.58
CA LEU A 307 16.07 4.29 10.17
C LEU A 307 17.26 3.74 9.36
N PHE A 308 18.48 3.77 9.92
CA PHE A 308 19.67 3.26 9.24
C PHE A 308 19.60 1.74 8.98
N VAL A 309 18.97 0.97 9.86
CA VAL A 309 18.73 -0.48 9.68
C VAL A 309 17.78 -0.71 8.50
N ARG A 310 16.75 0.12 8.38
CA ARG A 310 15.81 0.05 7.25
C ARG A 310 16.49 0.39 5.92
N TYR A 311 17.44 1.34 5.92
CA TYR A 311 18.27 1.62 4.75
C TYR A 311 19.21 0.47 4.43
N ALA A 312 19.88 -0.11 5.44
CA ALA A 312 20.73 -1.29 5.27
C ALA A 312 19.97 -2.45 4.61
N LEU A 313 18.72 -2.70 5.04
CA LEU A 313 17.87 -3.72 4.43
C LEU A 313 17.45 -3.36 3.00
N SER A 314 17.14 -2.08 2.73
CA SER A 314 16.79 -1.64 1.37
C SER A 314 17.97 -1.86 0.41
N LEU A 315 19.19 -1.53 0.86
CA LEU A 315 20.41 -1.79 0.10
C LEU A 315 20.71 -3.29 -0.04
N TRP A 316 20.44 -4.09 1.01
CA TRP A 316 20.53 -5.55 0.94
C TRP A 316 19.64 -6.15 -0.16
N TYR A 317 18.40 -5.65 -0.29
CA TYR A 317 17.49 -6.04 -1.36
C TYR A 317 17.96 -5.64 -2.77
N ILE A 318 18.83 -4.64 -2.88
CA ILE A 318 19.48 -4.25 -4.13
C ILE A 318 20.69 -5.15 -4.39
N ILE A 319 21.64 -5.18 -3.46
CA ILE A 319 22.97 -5.68 -3.75
C ILE A 319 23.06 -7.19 -3.87
N GLN A 320 22.23 -7.94 -3.13
CA GLN A 320 22.18 -9.41 -3.24
C GLN A 320 21.91 -9.87 -4.68
N PRO A 321 20.77 -9.51 -5.30
CA PRO A 321 20.51 -9.94 -6.66
C PRO A 321 21.43 -9.25 -7.69
N MET A 322 21.78 -7.98 -7.48
CA MET A 322 22.60 -7.24 -8.44
C MET A 322 24.03 -7.75 -8.55
N SER A 323 24.65 -8.16 -7.45
CA SER A 323 26.01 -8.76 -7.48
C SER A 323 26.04 -10.05 -8.29
N LEU A 324 25.02 -10.92 -8.17
CA LEU A 324 24.91 -12.12 -9.01
C LEU A 324 24.65 -11.76 -10.49
N VAL A 325 23.83 -10.75 -10.77
CA VAL A 325 23.63 -10.27 -12.15
C VAL A 325 24.95 -9.76 -12.74
N VAL A 326 25.75 -9.01 -11.97
CA VAL A 326 27.08 -8.56 -12.38
C VAL A 326 28.01 -9.74 -12.66
N VAL A 327 28.02 -10.77 -11.80
CA VAL A 327 28.78 -12.02 -12.03
C VAL A 327 28.36 -12.65 -13.36
N ILE A 328 27.07 -12.85 -13.58
CA ILE A 328 26.55 -13.47 -14.81
C ILE A 328 26.96 -12.64 -16.03
N LEU A 329 26.66 -11.34 -16.04
CA LEU A 329 26.96 -10.47 -17.18
C LEU A 329 28.47 -10.42 -17.46
N TYR A 330 29.29 -10.29 -16.42
CA TYR A 330 30.72 -10.23 -16.60
C TYR A 330 31.27 -11.52 -17.23
N TRP A 331 30.99 -12.67 -16.61
CA TRP A 331 31.57 -13.95 -17.04
C TRP A 331 30.95 -14.55 -18.29
N THR A 332 29.81 -14.03 -18.77
CA THR A 332 29.15 -14.53 -19.99
C THR A 332 29.16 -13.53 -21.15
N VAL A 333 29.31 -12.23 -20.88
CA VAL A 333 29.22 -11.18 -21.90
C VAL A 333 30.50 -10.38 -22.04
N VAL A 334 31.17 -10.04 -20.93
CA VAL A 334 32.31 -9.11 -20.94
C VAL A 334 33.65 -9.84 -21.00
N ASN A 335 33.90 -10.72 -20.04
CA ASN A 335 35.10 -11.54 -19.93
C ASN A 335 34.67 -13.01 -19.89
N GLN A 336 34.44 -13.55 -21.08
CA GLN A 336 33.81 -14.84 -21.26
C GLN A 336 34.65 -15.94 -20.61
N PHE A 337 34.07 -16.72 -19.71
CA PHE A 337 34.84 -17.73 -18.94
C PHE A 337 35.43 -18.85 -19.82
N TRP A 338 34.96 -18.98 -21.06
CA TRP A 338 35.47 -19.92 -22.05
C TRP A 338 36.67 -19.38 -22.84
N ASP A 339 37.03 -18.10 -22.67
CA ASP A 339 38.22 -17.53 -23.28
C ASP A 339 39.49 -17.87 -22.47
N PRO A 340 40.61 -18.20 -23.13
CA PRO A 340 41.80 -18.74 -22.48
C PRO A 340 42.68 -17.70 -21.76
N TYR A 341 42.15 -16.52 -21.43
CA TYR A 341 42.94 -15.44 -20.82
C TYR A 341 43.14 -15.64 -19.31
N ALA A 342 44.31 -15.27 -18.82
CA ALA A 342 44.59 -15.28 -17.39
C ALA A 342 43.66 -14.32 -16.65
N ILE A 343 42.97 -14.81 -15.62
CA ILE A 343 42.07 -14.01 -14.80
C ILE A 343 42.89 -13.26 -13.75
N GLU A 344 42.92 -11.93 -13.83
CA GLU A 344 43.51 -11.11 -12.79
C GLU A 344 42.69 -11.17 -11.49
N PHE A 345 43.39 -11.08 -10.35
CA PHE A 345 42.75 -11.08 -9.03
C PHE A 345 41.75 -9.92 -8.87
N SER A 346 42.07 -8.73 -9.40
CA SER A 346 41.19 -7.55 -9.40
C SER A 346 39.84 -7.84 -10.06
N SER A 347 39.87 -8.49 -11.22
CA SER A 347 38.69 -8.95 -11.94
C SER A 347 37.89 -9.97 -11.15
N LEU A 348 38.57 -10.96 -10.55
CA LEU A 348 37.95 -11.98 -9.70
C LEU A 348 37.29 -11.35 -8.45
N TRP A 349 37.94 -10.38 -7.83
CA TRP A 349 37.42 -9.63 -6.69
C TRP A 349 36.14 -8.87 -7.07
N ALA A 350 36.19 -8.08 -8.14
CA ALA A 350 35.11 -7.19 -8.55
C ALA A 350 33.89 -7.93 -9.15
N HIS A 351 34.07 -9.16 -9.66
CA HIS A 351 33.01 -9.87 -10.38
C HIS A 351 32.68 -11.27 -9.87
N LEU A 352 33.32 -11.77 -8.81
CA LEU A 352 32.98 -13.07 -8.21
C LEU A 352 33.08 -13.08 -6.68
N LEU A 353 34.24 -12.70 -6.14
CA LEU A 353 34.49 -12.88 -4.70
C LEU A 353 33.61 -11.99 -3.83
N ASN A 354 33.25 -10.78 -4.27
CA ASN A 354 32.29 -9.93 -3.56
C ASN A 354 30.92 -10.62 -3.40
N TRP A 355 30.38 -11.18 -4.48
CA TRP A 355 29.14 -11.94 -4.44
C TRP A 355 29.25 -13.17 -3.51
N MET A 356 30.39 -13.86 -3.51
CA MET A 356 30.60 -14.99 -2.59
C MET A 356 30.55 -14.54 -1.11
N VAL A 357 31.11 -13.37 -0.78
CA VAL A 357 31.00 -12.79 0.56
C VAL A 357 29.53 -12.57 0.94
N LEU A 358 28.73 -12.02 0.02
CA LEU A 358 27.29 -11.82 0.21
C LEU A 358 26.52 -13.12 0.41
N ILE A 359 26.87 -14.19 -0.30
CA ILE A 359 26.25 -15.51 -0.12
C ILE A 359 26.59 -16.11 1.25
N VAL A 360 27.85 -16.04 1.67
CA VAL A 360 28.24 -16.50 3.01
C VAL A 360 27.48 -15.70 4.08
N HIS A 361 27.40 -14.37 3.93
CA HIS A 361 26.67 -13.52 4.84
C HIS A 361 25.16 -13.86 4.88
N LEU A 362 24.56 -14.19 3.73
CA LEU A 362 23.15 -14.62 3.64
C LEU A 362 22.89 -15.85 4.49
N PHE A 363 23.76 -16.87 4.41
CA PHE A 363 23.56 -18.14 5.13
C PHE A 363 23.84 -18.02 6.63
N VAL A 364 24.78 -17.16 7.02
CA VAL A 364 25.14 -17.00 8.43
C VAL A 364 24.20 -16.03 9.17
N SER A 365 23.59 -15.07 8.49
CA SER A 365 22.71 -14.06 9.10
C SER A 365 21.24 -14.48 9.15
N ASN A 366 20.47 -13.86 10.05
CA ASN A 366 19.00 -13.96 10.08
C ASN A 366 18.28 -13.00 9.11
N LEU A 367 19.02 -12.30 8.24
CA LEU A 367 18.48 -11.24 7.39
C LEU A 367 17.22 -11.70 6.63
N PRO A 368 16.12 -10.92 6.67
CA PRO A 368 14.89 -11.31 6.02
C PRO A 368 14.99 -11.13 4.51
N TRP A 369 14.25 -11.94 3.78
CA TRP A 369 14.06 -11.79 2.34
C TRP A 369 12.60 -11.90 1.95
N SER A 370 12.20 -11.11 0.95
CA SER A 370 10.88 -11.11 0.37
C SER A 370 10.99 -10.71 -1.09
N PHE A 371 10.44 -11.53 -1.98
CA PHE A 371 10.40 -11.25 -3.42
C PHE A 371 9.75 -9.89 -3.73
N LYS A 372 8.77 -9.45 -2.91
CA LYS A 372 8.09 -8.16 -3.07
C LYS A 372 9.04 -6.97 -2.93
N ASN A 373 10.07 -7.11 -2.10
CA ASN A 373 11.09 -6.08 -1.90
C ASN A 373 12.14 -6.07 -3.03
N GLY A 374 12.08 -7.01 -3.98
CA GLY A 374 12.88 -6.98 -5.20
C GLY A 374 12.66 -5.73 -6.06
N ILE A 375 11.59 -4.96 -5.80
CA ILE A 375 11.38 -3.64 -6.41
C ILE A 375 12.57 -2.68 -6.21
N TRP A 376 13.31 -2.80 -5.09
CA TRP A 376 14.50 -1.98 -4.86
C TRP A 376 15.58 -2.24 -5.91
N ALA A 377 15.83 -3.50 -6.28
CA ALA A 377 16.79 -3.85 -7.33
C ALA A 377 16.36 -3.34 -8.71
N PHE A 378 15.05 -3.35 -9.01
CA PHE A 378 14.52 -2.76 -10.24
C PHE A 378 14.69 -1.24 -10.28
N MET A 379 14.41 -0.54 -9.18
CA MET A 379 14.62 0.91 -9.11
C MET A 379 16.10 1.25 -9.32
N PHE A 380 17.01 0.52 -8.67
CA PHE A 380 18.45 0.70 -8.89
C PHE A 380 18.85 0.48 -10.35
N SER A 381 18.36 -0.60 -10.96
CA SER A 381 18.61 -0.90 -12.38
C SER A 381 18.09 0.19 -13.30
N ALA A 382 16.88 0.71 -13.03
CA ALA A 382 16.29 1.80 -13.80
C ALA A 382 17.10 3.09 -13.66
N VAL A 383 17.57 3.44 -12.45
CA VAL A 383 18.46 4.58 -12.22
C VAL A 383 19.76 4.43 -13.02
N TYR A 384 20.35 3.23 -13.03
CA TYR A 384 21.56 2.99 -13.80
C TYR A 384 21.33 3.07 -15.32
N VAL A 385 20.22 2.53 -15.84
CA VAL A 385 19.87 2.67 -17.26
C VAL A 385 19.69 4.15 -17.63
N ILE A 386 18.98 4.94 -16.80
CA ILE A 386 18.85 6.39 -17.00
C ILE A 386 20.22 7.05 -17.04
N TRP A 387 21.12 6.68 -16.12
CA TRP A 387 22.50 7.16 -16.11
C TRP A 387 23.24 6.82 -17.42
N THR A 388 23.10 5.61 -17.95
CA THR A 388 23.75 5.25 -19.23
C THR A 388 23.22 6.06 -20.42
N ILE A 389 21.95 6.46 -20.39
CA ILE A 389 21.34 7.31 -21.42
C ILE A 389 21.90 8.73 -21.32
N ILE A 390 21.98 9.28 -20.09
CA ILE A 390 22.59 10.58 -19.83
C ILE A 390 24.05 10.59 -20.29
N HIS A 391 24.80 9.55 -19.95
CA HIS A 391 26.20 9.38 -20.34
C HIS A 391 26.37 9.44 -21.86
N TYR A 392 25.51 8.76 -22.61
CA TYR A 392 25.50 8.76 -24.07
C TYR A 392 25.20 10.15 -24.65
N PHE A 393 24.10 10.78 -24.24
CA PHE A 393 23.66 12.06 -24.81
C PHE A 393 24.57 13.25 -24.44
N LEU A 394 25.27 13.16 -23.32
CA LEU A 394 26.23 14.18 -22.89
C LEU A 394 27.66 13.90 -23.36
N GLU A 395 27.87 12.84 -24.14
CA GLU A 395 29.18 12.45 -24.69
C GLU A 395 30.29 12.47 -23.61
N ILE A 396 29.95 11.93 -22.42
CA ILE A 396 30.84 11.96 -21.25
C ILE A 396 32.13 11.16 -21.52
N GLY A 397 32.06 10.12 -22.34
CA GLY A 397 33.17 9.21 -22.62
C GLY A 397 33.56 8.34 -21.42
N LYS A 398 34.66 7.58 -21.53
CA LYS A 398 35.13 6.66 -20.48
C LYS A 398 36.56 6.93 -19.97
N GLY A 399 37.17 8.05 -20.38
CA GLY A 399 38.53 8.45 -20.01
C GLY A 399 39.66 7.67 -20.67
N ILE A 400 39.34 6.61 -21.43
CA ILE A 400 40.29 5.81 -22.21
C ILE A 400 39.74 5.58 -23.63
N PRO A 401 40.61 5.44 -24.65
CA PRO A 401 40.19 5.13 -26.02
C PRO A 401 39.33 3.85 -26.10
N CYS A 402 38.39 3.83 -27.05
CA CYS A 402 37.72 2.62 -27.50
C CYS A 402 38.01 2.40 -28.99
N ASP A 403 37.85 1.15 -29.44
CA ASP A 403 38.30 0.74 -30.77
C ASP A 403 37.50 1.42 -31.90
N ASP A 404 36.18 1.53 -31.72
CA ASP A 404 35.26 1.90 -32.79
C ASP A 404 34.77 3.37 -32.75
N TYR A 405 35.06 4.12 -31.68
CA TYR A 405 34.52 5.47 -31.47
C TYR A 405 35.55 6.47 -30.93
N GLU A 406 35.28 7.76 -31.17
CA GLU A 406 35.94 8.86 -30.47
C GLU A 406 35.73 8.75 -28.96
N ILE A 407 36.69 9.23 -28.16
CA ILE A 407 36.71 9.06 -26.70
C ILE A 407 35.40 9.56 -26.05
N GLU A 408 34.86 10.69 -26.51
CA GLU A 408 33.63 11.28 -25.97
C GLU A 408 32.38 10.43 -26.29
N LYS A 409 32.40 9.70 -27.40
CA LYS A 409 31.28 8.85 -27.86
C LYS A 409 31.44 7.38 -27.48
N CYS A 410 32.52 7.04 -26.78
CA CYS A 410 32.75 5.67 -26.34
C CYS A 410 31.61 5.18 -25.43
N PRO A 411 30.98 4.04 -25.74
CA PRO A 411 30.01 3.45 -24.84
C PRO A 411 30.69 2.98 -23.55
N ILE A 412 29.93 2.96 -22.44
CA ILE A 412 30.43 2.47 -21.13
C ILE A 412 30.91 1.02 -21.27
N TYR A 413 30.17 0.20 -22.00
CA TYR A 413 30.53 -1.17 -22.35
C TYR A 413 30.33 -1.37 -23.85
N ASN A 414 31.25 -2.05 -24.53
CA ASN A 414 31.12 -2.33 -25.97
C ASN A 414 29.81 -3.07 -26.30
N THR A 415 29.35 -3.94 -25.40
CA THR A 415 28.08 -4.66 -25.55
C THR A 415 26.86 -3.76 -25.29
N PHE A 416 27.01 -2.71 -24.48
CA PHE A 416 25.95 -1.78 -24.09
C PHE A 416 26.15 -0.44 -24.82
N ASP A 417 25.87 -0.45 -26.12
CA ASP A 417 26.17 0.64 -27.04
C ASP A 417 24.90 1.37 -27.51
N TRP A 418 24.68 2.58 -27.01
CA TRP A 418 23.52 3.40 -27.38
C TRP A 418 23.57 3.92 -28.83
N ASN A 419 24.72 3.81 -29.52
CA ASN A 419 24.77 4.00 -30.97
C ASN A 419 24.04 2.86 -31.73
N LYS A 420 23.84 1.71 -31.07
CA LYS A 420 23.07 0.56 -31.56
C LYS A 420 21.87 0.31 -30.62
N PRO A 421 20.87 1.22 -30.59
CA PRO A 421 19.83 1.23 -29.56
C PRO A 421 19.01 -0.06 -29.52
N GLY A 422 18.75 -0.69 -30.67
CA GLY A 422 18.03 -1.97 -30.73
C GLY A 422 18.73 -3.10 -29.97
N GLN A 423 20.06 -3.21 -30.11
CA GLN A 423 20.87 -4.20 -29.37
C GLN A 423 20.88 -3.88 -27.87
N THR A 424 21.08 -2.61 -27.51
CA THR A 424 21.11 -2.16 -26.12
C THR A 424 19.78 -2.36 -25.40
N ILE A 425 18.66 -2.07 -26.07
CA ILE A 425 17.32 -2.37 -25.54
C ILE A 425 17.14 -3.88 -25.34
N GLY A 426 17.57 -4.70 -26.30
CA GLY A 426 17.54 -6.15 -26.16
C GLY A 426 18.31 -6.65 -24.93
N ILE A 427 19.49 -6.10 -24.67
CA ILE A 427 20.30 -6.41 -23.49
C ILE A 427 19.63 -5.93 -22.20
N CYS A 428 19.04 -4.72 -22.17
CA CYS A 428 18.28 -4.23 -21.02
C CYS A 428 17.11 -5.16 -20.66
N VAL A 429 16.37 -5.62 -21.67
CA VAL A 429 15.27 -6.57 -21.48
C VAL A 429 15.80 -7.91 -20.97
N GLY A 430 16.87 -8.43 -21.57
CA GLY A 430 17.53 -9.67 -21.14
C GLY A 430 18.01 -9.60 -19.69
N ALA A 431 18.68 -8.51 -19.30
CA ALA A 431 19.14 -8.27 -17.93
C ALA A 431 17.97 -8.14 -16.94
N SER A 432 16.86 -7.52 -17.35
CA SER A 432 15.65 -7.42 -16.52
C SER A 432 15.01 -8.78 -16.27
N VAL A 433 14.96 -9.65 -17.29
CA VAL A 433 14.49 -11.03 -17.15
C VAL A 433 15.45 -11.83 -16.26
N ALA A 434 16.76 -11.70 -16.45
CA ALA A 434 17.76 -12.33 -15.61
C ALA A 434 17.60 -11.91 -14.13
N LEU A 435 17.34 -10.63 -13.86
CA LEU A 435 17.07 -10.13 -12.51
C LEU A 435 15.83 -10.79 -11.89
N LEU A 436 14.73 -10.98 -12.64
CA LEU A 436 13.55 -11.69 -12.14
C LEU A 436 13.88 -13.14 -11.75
N VAL A 437 14.63 -13.84 -12.60
CA VAL A 437 15.05 -15.23 -12.35
C VAL A 437 15.93 -15.28 -11.10
N VAL A 438 16.90 -14.38 -10.98
CA VAL A 438 17.79 -14.26 -9.81
C VAL A 438 16.99 -13.97 -8.54
N LEU A 439 16.01 -13.06 -8.56
CA LEU A 439 15.12 -12.81 -7.42
C LEU A 439 14.35 -14.08 -7.00
N GLY A 440 13.92 -14.88 -7.98
CA GLY A 440 13.29 -16.19 -7.75
C GLY A 440 14.25 -17.18 -7.09
N LEU A 441 15.48 -17.27 -7.61
CA LEU A 441 16.54 -18.10 -7.05
C LEU A 441 16.84 -17.74 -5.59
N TYR A 442 17.04 -16.45 -5.30
CA TYR A 442 17.25 -15.98 -3.93
C TYR A 442 16.07 -16.34 -3.03
N THR A 443 14.84 -16.21 -3.51
CA THR A 443 13.66 -16.64 -2.73
C THR A 443 13.72 -18.13 -2.38
N GLY A 444 14.24 -18.97 -3.29
CA GLY A 444 14.54 -20.38 -3.01
C GLY A 444 15.65 -20.56 -1.96
N LEU A 445 16.80 -19.89 -2.14
CA LEU A 445 17.94 -19.97 -1.23
C LEU A 445 17.57 -19.57 0.21
N PHE A 446 16.82 -18.48 0.37
CA PHE A 446 16.34 -18.02 1.67
C PHE A 446 15.38 -19.02 2.32
N ARG A 447 14.47 -19.62 1.55
CA ARG A 447 13.59 -20.70 2.06
C ARG A 447 14.38 -21.92 2.51
N CYS A 448 15.41 -22.33 1.76
CA CYS A 448 16.28 -23.42 2.15
C CYS A 448 17.03 -23.10 3.45
N ARG A 449 17.63 -21.91 3.56
CA ARG A 449 18.29 -21.45 4.79
C ARG A 449 17.33 -21.47 5.99
N ASP A 450 16.15 -20.89 5.82
CA ASP A 450 15.17 -20.77 6.91
C ASP A 450 14.64 -22.14 7.35
N ALA A 451 14.49 -23.09 6.41
CA ALA A 451 14.16 -24.48 6.72
C ALA A 451 15.27 -25.18 7.53
N CYS A 452 16.53 -25.00 7.16
CA CYS A 452 17.68 -25.57 7.87
C CYS A 452 17.87 -24.97 9.27
N SER A 453 17.55 -23.68 9.46
CA SER A 453 17.66 -23.00 10.77
C SER A 453 16.57 -23.39 11.78
N GLY A 454 15.59 -24.21 11.40
CA GLY A 454 14.45 -24.57 12.24
C GLY A 454 13.39 -23.47 12.41
N ARG A 455 13.62 -22.28 11.84
CA ARG A 455 12.74 -21.10 11.96
C ARG A 455 11.39 -21.27 11.27
N GLY A 456 11.32 -22.12 10.25
CA GLY A 456 10.06 -22.46 9.58
C GLY A 456 9.01 -23.08 10.51
N ARG A 457 9.41 -23.74 11.60
CA ARG A 457 8.48 -24.44 12.52
C ARG A 457 7.79 -23.52 13.53
N THR A 458 8.42 -22.42 13.95
CA THR A 458 7.85 -21.56 15.00
C THR A 458 6.70 -20.69 14.49
N SER A 459 6.78 -20.16 13.26
CA SER A 459 5.71 -19.29 12.72
C SER A 459 4.41 -20.02 12.35
N THR A 460 4.48 -21.32 12.06
CA THR A 460 3.30 -22.18 11.85
C THR A 460 2.84 -22.81 13.15
N GLY A 461 3.77 -23.28 13.99
CA GLY A 461 3.45 -23.88 15.28
C GLY A 461 2.77 -22.91 16.25
N GLU A 462 3.14 -21.62 16.26
CA GLU A 462 2.48 -20.62 17.10
C GLU A 462 1.04 -20.34 16.64
N LYS A 463 0.78 -20.39 15.33
CA LYS A 463 -0.59 -20.31 14.78
C LYS A 463 -1.39 -21.57 15.05
N ASP A 464 -0.76 -22.73 15.03
CA ASP A 464 -1.41 -24.02 15.31
C ASP A 464 -1.69 -24.19 16.82
N VAL A 465 -0.82 -23.66 17.69
CA VAL A 465 -1.02 -23.61 19.14
C VAL A 465 -2.06 -22.56 19.51
N GLU A 466 -2.07 -21.37 18.87
CA GLU A 466 -3.18 -20.41 19.02
C GLU A 466 -4.51 -21.00 18.50
N ALA A 467 -4.49 -21.77 17.42
CA ALA A 467 -5.68 -22.44 16.90
C ALA A 467 -6.15 -23.59 17.82
N ALA A 468 -5.24 -24.36 18.40
CA ALA A 468 -5.55 -25.45 19.34
C ALA A 468 -5.96 -24.94 20.73
N ALA A 469 -5.46 -23.78 21.17
CA ALA A 469 -5.90 -23.13 22.40
C ALA A 469 -7.25 -22.40 22.24
N ALA A 470 -7.69 -22.18 20.99
CA ALA A 470 -8.98 -21.57 20.65
C ALA A 470 -10.08 -22.60 20.36
N SER A 471 -9.76 -23.90 20.34
CA SER A 471 -10.69 -25.04 20.28
C SER A 471 -10.89 -25.65 21.66
#